data_AF-A0A6J4FDS3-F1
#
_entry.id   AF-A0A6J4FDS3-F1
#
_cell.length_a   1.000
_cell.length_b   1.000
_cell.length_c   1.000
_cell.angle_alpha   90.00
_cell.angle_beta   90.00
_cell.angle_gamma   90.00
#
_symmetry.space_group_name_H-M   'P 1'
#
loop_
_entity.id
_entity.type
_entity.pdbx_description
1 polymer ?
#
loop_
_entity_poly.entity_id
_entity_poly.type
_entity_poly.pdbx_seq_one_letter_code
_entity_poly.pdbx_strand_id
1 'polypeptide(L)'
;MPSWGRIDRSADTDETRAGGLIMTEGLKYTIQPGDSYWSIAQAVNGCQGVTADQIAAANPNMPASALQVGQTIVIPAGSQPQPQPVAAANIGYWRRTWLSVTPPAGANLGIAFSGWTDPDQALSNSAATVAGLVGTKYLGLGGGNENGRFSADLLQKINSAIAAGSFAAYQGLAYDVEEGDSGLSVPFAQSFAAAKAAGLKVLVTVSHSGPYGIADAAQLMEGFFQDGNIDFLSPQLYTSGSETANDWATTAGVTWQSYGTAKAAVIPSIVTASLYADAKTVLAQAGVTTQGYVVWNC
;
A
#
# COMPACT_ATOMS: atom_id res chain seq x y z
N MET A 1 24.93 3.61 4.44
CA MET A 1 23.87 4.00 3.50
C MET A 1 24.01 3.10 2.28
N PRO A 2 23.01 2.32 1.85
CA PRO A 2 23.09 1.68 0.54
C PRO A 2 22.91 2.76 -0.52
N SER A 3 23.92 2.93 -1.36
CA SER A 3 23.88 3.79 -2.53
C SER A 3 23.06 3.08 -3.61
N TRP A 4 21.88 3.61 -3.93
CA TRP A 4 21.05 3.09 -5.02
C TRP A 4 21.64 3.54 -6.36
N GLY A 5 22.06 2.58 -7.18
CA GLY A 5 22.59 2.82 -8.52
C GLY A 5 21.54 3.40 -9.48
N ARG A 6 22.01 4.16 -10.47
CA ARG A 6 21.19 4.79 -11.50
C ARG A 6 20.59 3.73 -12.43
N ILE A 7 19.26 3.66 -12.52
CA ILE A 7 18.54 2.91 -13.54
C ILE A 7 18.44 3.83 -14.76
N ASP A 8 19.06 3.45 -15.88
CA ASP A 8 18.96 4.22 -17.12
C ASP A 8 18.04 3.47 -18.12
N ARG A 9 17.06 4.18 -18.68
CA ARG A 9 16.24 3.69 -19.79
C ARG A 9 16.80 4.37 -21.04
N SER A 10 17.57 3.65 -21.84
CA SER A 10 17.97 4.17 -23.15
C SER A 10 16.74 4.32 -24.03
N ALA A 11 16.39 5.57 -24.36
CA ALA A 11 15.51 5.89 -25.46
C ALA A 11 16.35 5.81 -26.75
N ASP A 12 16.10 4.81 -27.58
CA ASP A 12 16.52 4.86 -28.98
C ASP A 12 15.29 4.62 -29.86
N THR A 13 15.08 5.56 -30.77
CA THR A 13 13.95 5.66 -31.69
C THR A 13 14.38 5.14 -33.05
N ASP A 14 13.80 4.03 -33.52
CA ASP A 14 13.57 3.88 -34.96
C ASP A 14 12.46 2.86 -35.26
N GLU A 15 11.45 3.29 -36.00
CA GLU A 15 10.43 2.43 -36.59
C GLU A 15 10.98 1.81 -37.89
N THR A 16 10.89 0.48 -38.05
CA THR A 16 10.27 -0.19 -39.21
C THR A 16 10.54 -1.71 -39.25
N ARG A 17 9.47 -2.53 -39.15
CA ARG A 17 9.06 -3.58 -40.10
C ARG A 17 8.22 -4.70 -39.45
N ALA A 18 7.05 -4.90 -40.07
CA ALA A 18 6.29 -6.13 -40.29
C ALA A 18 6.56 -7.38 -39.41
N GLY A 19 5.52 -7.77 -38.66
CA GLY A 19 5.22 -9.17 -38.37
C GLY A 19 6.27 -9.95 -37.57
N GLY A 20 6.48 -9.60 -36.30
CA GLY A 20 7.32 -10.35 -35.38
C GLY A 20 7.05 -9.92 -33.94
N LEU A 21 7.12 -10.89 -33.01
CA LEU A 21 7.10 -10.67 -31.56
C LEU A 21 7.92 -9.43 -31.18
N ILE A 22 7.32 -8.47 -30.48
CA ILE A 22 8.08 -7.33 -29.92
C ILE A 22 8.93 -7.89 -28.79
N MET A 23 10.20 -8.16 -29.07
CA MET A 23 11.22 -8.45 -28.06
C MET A 23 11.64 -7.11 -27.44
N THR A 24 10.89 -6.64 -26.44
CA THR A 24 11.31 -5.49 -25.64
C THR A 24 12.62 -5.82 -24.94
N GLU A 25 13.67 -5.03 -25.16
CA GLU A 25 14.97 -5.24 -24.52
C GLU A 25 14.86 -5.24 -22.99
N GLY A 26 15.48 -6.21 -22.33
CA GLY A 26 15.46 -6.36 -20.87
C GLY A 26 16.09 -5.16 -20.14
N LEU A 27 15.69 -4.95 -18.88
CA LEU A 27 16.23 -3.89 -18.03
C LEU A 27 17.70 -4.18 -17.71
N LYS A 28 18.60 -3.21 -17.87
CA LYS A 28 20.02 -3.38 -17.52
C LYS A 28 20.25 -3.03 -16.06
N TYR A 29 20.91 -3.92 -15.31
CA TYR A 29 21.23 -3.74 -13.90
C TYR A 29 22.74 -3.84 -13.67
N THR A 30 23.30 -2.95 -12.85
CA THR A 30 24.73 -2.98 -12.49
C THR A 30 24.93 -3.56 -11.10
N ILE A 31 25.68 -4.66 -11.03
CA ILE A 31 25.93 -5.44 -9.82
C ILE A 31 26.59 -4.58 -8.73
N GLN A 32 26.02 -4.65 -7.53
CA GLN A 32 26.47 -3.97 -6.32
C GLN A 32 27.17 -4.92 -5.34
N PRO A 33 27.93 -4.39 -4.37
CA PRO A 33 28.55 -5.22 -3.33
C PRO A 33 27.51 -6.05 -2.57
N GLY A 34 27.70 -7.37 -2.54
CA GLY A 34 26.82 -8.31 -1.82
C GLY A 34 25.67 -8.88 -2.66
N ASP A 35 25.58 -8.52 -3.94
CA ASP A 35 24.54 -9.05 -4.82
C ASP A 35 24.72 -10.53 -5.16
N SER A 36 23.57 -11.18 -5.30
CA SER A 36 23.39 -12.47 -5.95
C SER A 36 22.19 -12.37 -6.89
N TYR A 37 22.06 -13.29 -7.84
CA TYR A 37 20.83 -13.34 -8.65
C TYR A 37 19.56 -13.48 -7.80
N TRP A 38 19.67 -14.11 -6.62
CA TRP A 38 18.55 -14.23 -5.69
C TRP A 38 18.18 -12.89 -5.04
N SER A 39 19.15 -12.11 -4.55
CA SER A 39 18.88 -10.80 -3.93
C SER A 39 18.41 -9.78 -4.97
N ILE A 40 18.95 -9.83 -6.20
CA ILE A 40 18.51 -9.00 -7.32
C ILE A 40 17.09 -9.40 -7.75
N ALA A 41 16.79 -10.70 -7.87
CA ALA A 41 15.44 -11.17 -8.18
C ALA A 41 14.42 -10.75 -7.12
N GLN A 42 14.75 -10.82 -5.82
CA GLN A 42 13.87 -10.29 -4.77
C GLN A 42 13.60 -8.80 -4.93
N ALA A 43 14.64 -8.01 -5.18
CA ALA A 43 14.50 -6.56 -5.36
C ALA A 43 13.66 -6.22 -6.61
N VAL A 44 13.83 -6.96 -7.70
CA VAL A 44 13.11 -6.76 -8.97
C VAL A 44 11.69 -7.36 -8.95
N ASN A 45 11.45 -8.41 -8.17
CA ASN A 45 10.15 -9.06 -8.03
C ASN A 45 9.06 -8.10 -7.55
N GLY A 46 9.44 -7.07 -6.78
CA GLY A 46 8.53 -5.98 -6.40
C GLY A 46 7.98 -5.16 -7.57
N CYS A 47 8.58 -5.26 -8.77
CA CYS A 47 8.18 -4.47 -9.95
C CYS A 47 7.81 -5.31 -11.18
N GLN A 48 8.46 -6.46 -11.44
CA GLN A 48 8.28 -7.21 -12.70
C GLN A 48 8.19 -8.74 -12.60
N GLY A 49 8.22 -9.34 -11.40
CA GLY A 49 8.04 -10.80 -11.25
C GLY A 49 9.08 -11.65 -12.03
N VAL A 50 10.36 -11.52 -11.67
CA VAL A 50 11.51 -12.20 -12.29
C VAL A 50 12.24 -13.07 -11.26
N THR A 51 12.52 -14.34 -11.59
CA THR A 51 13.26 -15.27 -10.72
C THR A 51 14.78 -15.22 -10.94
N ALA A 52 15.55 -15.69 -9.96
CA ALA A 52 17.01 -15.81 -10.08
C ALA A 52 17.43 -16.66 -11.29
N ASP A 53 16.70 -17.74 -11.57
CA ASP A 53 16.96 -18.63 -12.71
C ASP A 53 16.67 -17.94 -14.04
N GLN A 54 15.63 -17.10 -14.10
CA GLN A 54 15.33 -16.30 -15.29
C GLN A 54 16.43 -15.26 -15.56
N ILE A 55 16.95 -14.62 -14.51
CA ILE A 55 18.10 -13.70 -14.65
C ILE A 55 19.34 -14.48 -15.12
N ALA A 56 19.63 -15.64 -14.54
CA ALA A 56 20.76 -16.47 -14.95
C ALA A 56 20.63 -16.91 -16.42
N ALA A 57 19.43 -17.31 -16.86
CA ALA A 57 19.17 -17.70 -18.25
C ALA A 57 19.33 -16.55 -19.25
N ALA A 58 18.99 -15.32 -18.85
CA ALA A 58 19.20 -14.12 -19.65
C ALA A 58 20.68 -13.70 -19.75
N ASN A 59 21.54 -14.21 -18.86
CA ASN A 59 22.97 -13.89 -18.79
C ASN A 59 23.82 -15.18 -18.88
N PRO A 60 23.78 -15.93 -19.98
CA PRO A 60 24.39 -17.27 -20.07
C PRO A 60 25.91 -17.29 -19.89
N ASN A 61 26.58 -16.16 -20.08
CA ASN A 61 28.03 -16.01 -19.90
C ASN A 61 28.44 -15.54 -18.50
N MET A 62 27.47 -15.36 -17.59
CA MET A 62 27.69 -14.87 -16.23
C MET A 62 27.05 -15.84 -15.22
N PRO A 63 27.73 -16.92 -14.83
CA PRO A 63 27.22 -17.79 -13.78
C PRO A 63 27.17 -17.04 -12.43
N ALA A 64 26.25 -17.43 -11.55
CA ALA A 64 26.05 -16.78 -10.25
C ALA A 64 27.32 -16.72 -9.38
N SER A 65 28.21 -17.70 -9.54
CA SER A 65 29.50 -17.77 -8.84
C SER A 65 30.56 -16.79 -9.37
N ALA A 66 30.30 -16.10 -10.47
CA ALA A 66 31.24 -15.20 -11.15
C ALA A 66 30.77 -13.74 -11.20
N LEU A 67 29.73 -13.38 -10.43
CA LEU A 67 29.23 -12.01 -10.35
C LEU A 67 30.28 -11.10 -9.71
N GLN A 68 30.61 -10.00 -10.39
CA GLN A 68 31.53 -8.98 -9.89
C GLN A 68 30.86 -7.62 -9.85
N VAL A 69 31.15 -6.86 -8.79
CA VAL A 69 30.68 -5.48 -8.62
C VAL A 69 31.06 -4.64 -9.85
N GLY A 70 30.10 -3.88 -10.36
CA GLY A 70 30.27 -3.04 -11.54
C GLY A 70 29.98 -3.73 -12.88
N GLN A 71 29.77 -5.04 -12.91
CA GLN A 71 29.28 -5.71 -14.12
C GLN A 71 27.82 -5.37 -14.40
N THR A 72 27.44 -5.28 -15.67
CA THR A 72 26.05 -5.08 -16.09
C THR A 72 25.45 -6.41 -16.53
N ILE A 73 24.28 -6.73 -15.99
CA ILE A 73 23.46 -7.90 -16.35
C ILE A 73 22.13 -7.45 -16.96
N VAL A 74 21.54 -8.34 -17.76
CA VAL A 74 20.19 -8.18 -18.30
C VAL A 74 19.18 -8.79 -17.33
N ILE A 75 18.21 -8.00 -16.93
CA ILE A 75 17.02 -8.45 -16.22
C ILE A 75 15.93 -8.68 -17.28
N PRO A 76 15.54 -9.94 -17.56
CA PRO A 76 14.52 -10.19 -18.57
C PRO A 76 13.17 -9.60 -18.11
N ALA A 77 12.35 -9.16 -19.06
CA ALA A 77 10.95 -8.92 -18.77
C ALA A 77 10.31 -10.24 -18.30
N GLY A 78 9.74 -10.25 -17.10
CA GLY A 78 9.18 -11.46 -16.50
C GLY A 78 8.13 -12.09 -17.40
N SER A 79 8.32 -13.35 -17.79
CA SER A 79 7.36 -14.15 -18.54
C SER A 79 6.59 -15.10 -17.62
N GLN A 80 6.10 -14.59 -16.49
CA GLN A 80 4.93 -15.22 -15.88
C GLN A 80 3.72 -14.68 -16.65
N PRO A 81 2.68 -15.51 -16.94
CA PRO A 81 1.36 -14.92 -17.10
C PRO A 81 1.12 -14.17 -15.79
N GLN A 82 1.28 -12.84 -15.80
CA GLN A 82 0.62 -12.04 -14.78
C GLN A 82 -0.82 -12.53 -14.84
N PRO A 83 -1.40 -13.10 -13.76
CA PRO A 83 -2.83 -13.29 -13.73
C PRO A 83 -3.40 -11.94 -14.16
N GLN A 84 -4.18 -11.93 -15.25
CA GLN A 84 -4.74 -10.68 -15.76
C GLN A 84 -5.24 -9.89 -14.56
N PRO A 85 -4.88 -8.60 -14.41
CA PRO A 85 -5.25 -7.85 -13.22
C PRO A 85 -6.73 -8.07 -12.97
N VAL A 86 -7.05 -8.73 -11.86
CA VAL A 86 -8.45 -8.97 -11.51
C VAL A 86 -9.08 -7.59 -11.42
N ALA A 87 -10.11 -7.34 -12.22
CA ALA A 87 -10.74 -6.02 -12.28
C ALA A 87 -11.08 -5.55 -10.86
N ALA A 88 -10.53 -4.40 -10.49
CA ALA A 88 -10.67 -3.77 -9.18
C ALA A 88 -11.25 -2.37 -9.40
N ALA A 89 -12.36 -2.07 -8.72
CA ALA A 89 -13.02 -0.76 -8.83
C ALA A 89 -12.23 0.33 -8.10
N ASN A 90 -11.56 -0.03 -7.01
CA ASN A 90 -10.75 0.87 -6.20
C ASN A 90 -9.30 0.38 -6.19
N ILE A 91 -8.39 1.15 -6.78
CA ILE A 91 -6.96 0.82 -6.86
C ILE A 91 -6.21 1.93 -6.14
N GLY A 92 -5.79 1.62 -4.92
CA GLY A 92 -5.13 2.53 -4.00
C GLY A 92 -3.64 2.29 -3.84
N TYR A 93 -2.96 3.32 -3.33
CA TYR A 93 -1.57 3.21 -2.94
C TYR A 93 -1.19 4.19 -1.83
N TRP A 94 -0.26 3.76 -0.99
CA TRP A 94 0.38 4.60 0.02
C TRP A 94 1.57 5.34 -0.60
N ARG A 95 1.51 6.68 -0.63
CA ARG A 95 2.63 7.55 -0.99
C ARG A 95 3.28 8.09 0.28
N ARG A 96 4.23 7.33 0.79
CA ARG A 96 5.09 7.69 1.93
C ARG A 96 5.85 8.97 1.62
N THR A 97 5.85 9.92 2.55
CA THR A 97 6.47 11.24 2.36
C THR A 97 7.99 11.19 2.22
N TRP A 98 8.62 10.11 2.69
CA TRP A 98 10.07 9.87 2.59
C TRP A 98 10.48 8.99 1.40
N LEU A 99 9.54 8.50 0.58
CA LEU A 99 9.82 7.65 -0.58
C LEU A 99 9.06 8.10 -1.82
N SER A 100 9.76 8.17 -2.95
CA SER A 100 9.08 8.29 -4.24
C SER A 100 8.61 6.90 -4.68
N VAL A 101 7.31 6.77 -4.96
CA VAL A 101 6.67 5.54 -5.42
C VAL A 101 5.99 5.79 -6.76
N THR A 102 5.96 4.79 -7.63
CA THR A 102 5.21 4.88 -8.89
C THR A 102 3.81 4.34 -8.63
N PRO A 103 2.72 5.12 -8.81
CA PRO A 103 1.37 4.61 -8.59
C PRO A 103 1.12 3.34 -9.42
N PRO A 104 0.42 2.33 -8.87
CA PRO A 104 0.08 1.13 -9.64
C PRO A 104 -0.78 1.49 -10.85
N ALA A 105 -0.69 0.68 -11.90
CA ALA A 105 -1.49 0.88 -13.11
C ALA A 105 -2.98 0.93 -12.77
N GLY A 106 -3.67 1.98 -13.23
CA GLY A 106 -5.10 2.19 -12.95
C GLY A 106 -5.41 2.77 -11.57
N ALA A 107 -4.41 3.21 -10.80
CA ALA A 107 -4.62 3.88 -9.53
C ALA A 107 -5.64 5.02 -9.64
N ASN A 108 -6.63 5.01 -8.73
CA ASN A 108 -7.70 6.01 -8.66
C ASN A 108 -7.93 6.56 -7.25
N LEU A 109 -7.12 6.14 -6.28
CA LEU A 109 -7.01 6.77 -4.97
C LEU A 109 -5.55 6.74 -4.50
N GLY A 110 -5.09 7.81 -3.86
CA GLY A 110 -3.71 7.94 -3.38
C GLY A 110 -3.67 8.57 -2.00
N ILE A 111 -2.82 8.03 -1.12
CA ILE A 111 -2.75 8.44 0.28
C ILE A 111 -1.38 9.06 0.56
N ALA A 112 -1.34 10.35 0.91
CA ALA A 112 -0.10 10.96 1.41
C ALA A 112 0.13 10.53 2.86
N PHE A 113 1.20 9.79 3.13
CA PHE A 113 1.43 9.19 4.44
C PHE A 113 2.72 9.68 5.10
N SER A 114 2.57 10.17 6.33
CA SER A 114 3.64 10.74 7.12
C SER A 114 3.90 10.00 8.44
N GLY A 115 3.01 9.11 8.86
CA GLY A 115 3.11 8.40 10.14
C GLY A 115 2.68 9.21 11.37
N TRP A 116 1.99 10.35 11.17
CA TRP A 116 1.55 11.24 12.24
C TRP A 116 0.03 11.21 12.43
N THR A 117 -0.42 11.11 13.68
CA THR A 117 -1.83 11.34 14.04
C THR A 117 -2.13 12.82 14.19
N ASP A 118 -1.18 13.60 14.70
CA ASP A 118 -1.35 15.05 14.86
C ASP A 118 -1.62 15.70 13.49
N PRO A 119 -2.78 16.36 13.29
CA PRO A 119 -3.18 16.84 11.98
C PRO A 119 -2.29 17.95 11.44
N ASP A 120 -1.68 18.78 12.29
CA ASP A 120 -0.77 19.83 11.86
C ASP A 120 0.53 19.23 11.34
N GLN A 121 1.04 18.21 12.03
CA GLN A 121 2.23 17.48 11.60
C GLN A 121 1.95 16.68 10.32
N ALA A 122 0.80 15.99 10.24
CA ALA A 122 0.43 15.22 9.07
C ALA A 122 0.34 16.11 7.82
N LEU A 123 -0.31 17.28 7.93
CA LEU A 123 -0.41 18.27 6.85
C LEU A 123 0.96 18.81 6.44
N SER A 124 1.76 19.28 7.41
CA SER A 124 3.09 19.84 7.16
C SER A 124 4.01 18.85 6.46
N ASN A 125 4.10 17.62 6.98
CA ASN A 125 4.97 16.59 6.42
C ASN A 125 4.47 16.03 5.08
N SER A 126 3.19 16.23 4.75
CA SER A 126 2.58 15.77 3.50
C SER A 126 2.44 16.85 2.42
N ALA A 127 2.83 18.10 2.71
CA ALA A 127 2.60 19.25 1.85
C ALA A 127 3.20 19.08 0.44
N ALA A 128 4.40 18.51 0.33
CA ALA A 128 5.04 18.24 -0.96
C ALA A 128 4.44 17.04 -1.71
N THR A 129 3.72 16.18 -1.00
CA THR A 129 3.21 14.91 -1.54
C THR A 129 1.86 15.09 -2.25
N VAL A 130 0.97 15.94 -1.72
CA VAL A 130 -0.42 16.05 -2.20
C VAL A 130 -0.55 16.36 -3.70
N ALA A 131 0.36 17.16 -4.26
CA ALA A 131 0.31 17.56 -5.66
C ALA A 131 0.44 16.38 -6.63
N GLY A 132 1.30 15.41 -6.31
CA GLY A 132 1.58 14.25 -7.17
C GLY A 132 0.76 12.99 -6.84
N LEU A 133 -0.27 13.10 -6.00
CA LEU A 133 -1.22 12.01 -5.80
C LEU A 133 -2.12 11.86 -7.04
N VAL A 134 -2.39 10.62 -7.42
CA VAL A 134 -3.30 10.24 -8.51
C VAL A 134 -4.67 9.88 -7.95
N GLY A 135 -5.74 10.33 -8.62
CA GLY A 135 -7.11 10.02 -8.25
C GLY A 135 -7.58 10.79 -7.01
N THR A 136 -8.45 10.15 -6.21
CA THR A 136 -8.96 10.72 -4.96
C THR A 136 -7.81 10.83 -3.94
N LYS A 137 -7.56 12.05 -3.46
CA LYS A 137 -6.44 12.34 -2.57
C LYS A 137 -6.84 12.22 -1.11
N TYR A 138 -6.13 11.37 -0.39
CA TYR A 138 -6.28 11.20 1.05
C TYR A 138 -5.06 11.73 1.78
N LEU A 139 -5.29 12.33 2.95
CA LEU A 139 -4.24 12.52 3.95
C LEU A 139 -4.26 11.32 4.90
N GLY A 140 -3.12 10.68 5.10
CA GLY A 140 -2.94 9.64 6.12
C GLY A 140 -2.75 10.25 7.51
N LEU A 141 -3.50 9.74 8.48
CA LEU A 141 -3.40 10.07 9.90
C LEU A 141 -3.15 8.77 10.66
N GLY A 142 -2.11 8.70 11.49
CA GLY A 142 -1.76 7.50 12.26
C GLY A 142 -0.54 6.74 11.74
N GLY A 143 -0.44 5.47 12.15
CA GLY A 143 0.63 4.51 11.81
C GLY A 143 1.23 3.81 13.03
N GLY A 144 1.90 2.67 12.81
CA GLY A 144 2.53 1.84 13.85
C GLY A 144 3.80 2.42 14.49
N ASN A 145 3.71 3.61 15.09
CA ASN A 145 4.77 4.23 15.88
C ASN A 145 4.19 5.26 16.88
N GLU A 146 5.03 5.76 17.80
CA GLU A 146 4.59 6.72 18.83
C GLU A 146 3.89 7.97 18.27
N ASN A 147 4.35 8.50 17.13
CA ASN A 147 3.73 9.67 16.51
C ASN A 147 2.38 9.35 15.83
N GLY A 148 2.19 8.08 15.45
CA GLY A 148 1.00 7.55 14.78
C GLY A 148 -0.03 6.95 15.75
N ARG A 149 0.26 6.98 17.06
CA ARG A 149 -0.66 6.53 18.10
C ARG A 149 -1.90 7.43 18.17
N PHE A 150 -3.08 6.83 18.31
CA PHE A 150 -4.34 7.56 18.52
C PHE A 150 -4.68 7.75 20.00
N SER A 151 -5.23 8.92 20.33
CA SER A 151 -5.84 9.22 21.62
C SER A 151 -7.12 10.02 21.43
N ALA A 152 -7.94 10.13 22.48
CA ALA A 152 -9.15 10.95 22.43
C ALA A 152 -8.84 12.43 22.14
N ASP A 153 -7.76 12.96 22.73
CA ASP A 153 -7.32 14.35 22.53
C ASP A 153 -6.88 14.60 21.08
N LEU A 154 -6.14 13.66 20.48
CA LEU A 154 -5.73 13.77 19.08
C LEU A 154 -6.92 13.66 18.12
N LEU A 155 -7.90 12.80 18.41
CA LEU A 155 -9.15 12.73 17.63
C LEU A 155 -9.97 14.03 17.76
N GLN A 156 -10.02 14.63 18.95
CA GLN A 156 -10.64 15.94 19.13
C GLN A 156 -9.89 17.05 18.37
N LYS A 157 -8.56 16.98 18.32
CA LYS A 157 -7.73 17.89 17.52
C LYS A 157 -8.00 17.72 16.02
N ILE A 158 -8.12 16.48 15.53
CA ILE A 158 -8.52 16.19 14.15
C ILE A 158 -9.90 16.79 13.87
N ASN A 159 -10.88 16.61 14.75
CA ASN A 159 -12.22 17.17 14.58
C ASN A 159 -12.21 18.70 14.48
N SER A 160 -11.35 19.35 15.28
CA SER A 160 -11.18 20.80 15.23
C SER A 160 -10.54 21.25 13.91
N ALA A 161 -9.56 20.51 13.39
CA ALA A 161 -8.95 20.77 12.08
C ALA A 161 -9.95 20.53 10.92
N ILE A 162 -10.84 19.53 11.02
CA ILE A 162 -11.92 19.30 10.07
C ILE A 162 -12.86 20.52 10.05
N ALA A 163 -13.33 20.96 11.23
CA ALA A 163 -14.23 22.11 11.35
C ALA A 163 -13.60 23.42 10.84
N ALA A 164 -12.28 23.56 10.98
CA ALA A 164 -11.52 24.70 10.47
C ALA A 164 -11.27 24.64 8.94
N GLY A 165 -11.60 23.53 8.27
CA GLY A 165 -11.35 23.34 6.84
C GLY A 165 -9.87 23.09 6.49
N SER A 166 -9.05 22.69 7.47
CA SER A 166 -7.60 22.53 7.29
C SER A 166 -7.23 21.49 6.24
N PHE A 167 -8.13 20.56 5.93
CA PHE A 167 -7.92 19.48 4.96
C PHE A 167 -8.37 19.81 3.53
N ALA A 168 -8.61 21.08 3.19
CA ALA A 168 -9.17 21.48 1.89
C ALA A 168 -8.37 21.02 0.65
N ALA A 169 -7.09 20.66 0.78
CA ALA A 169 -6.27 20.10 -0.30
C ALA A 169 -6.57 18.61 -0.60
N TYR A 170 -7.31 17.94 0.28
CA TYR A 170 -7.63 16.52 0.23
C TYR A 170 -9.12 16.30 0.01
N GLN A 171 -9.48 15.12 -0.51
CA GLN A 171 -10.87 14.69 -0.68
C GLN A 171 -11.27 13.63 0.35
N GLY A 172 -10.33 13.17 1.17
CA GLY A 172 -10.59 12.23 2.25
C GLY A 172 -9.48 12.16 3.29
N LEU A 173 -9.79 11.48 4.39
CA LEU A 173 -8.86 11.15 5.46
C LEU A 173 -8.73 9.62 5.54
N ALA A 174 -7.49 9.15 5.58
CA ALA A 174 -7.14 7.75 5.78
C ALA A 174 -6.62 7.59 7.20
N TYR A 175 -7.42 6.97 8.07
CA TYR A 175 -7.06 6.69 9.46
C TYR A 175 -6.30 5.35 9.50
N ASP A 176 -5.01 5.42 9.75
CA ASP A 176 -4.09 4.29 9.91
C ASP A 176 -4.02 3.82 11.35
N VAL A 177 -5.07 3.11 11.76
CA VAL A 177 -5.34 2.74 13.15
C VAL A 177 -4.57 1.46 13.49
N GLU A 178 -3.35 1.64 13.97
CA GLU A 178 -2.48 0.53 14.42
C GLU A 178 -2.32 0.53 15.94
N GLU A 179 -2.04 1.70 16.52
CA GLU A 179 -1.81 1.90 17.95
C GLU A 179 -2.73 3.00 18.51
N GLY A 180 -3.10 2.87 19.79
CA GLY A 180 -3.90 3.89 20.44
C GLY A 180 -4.31 3.53 21.86
N ASP A 181 -4.92 4.49 22.53
CA ASP A 181 -5.53 4.30 23.85
C ASP A 181 -6.76 3.41 23.76
N SER A 182 -7.24 2.91 24.90
CA SER A 182 -8.55 2.24 24.96
C SER A 182 -9.70 3.22 24.98
N GLY A 183 -10.93 2.74 24.70
CA GLY A 183 -12.14 3.55 24.77
C GLY A 183 -12.35 4.48 23.56
N LEU A 184 -11.66 4.23 22.45
CA LEU A 184 -11.68 5.11 21.29
C LEU A 184 -12.86 4.90 20.33
N SER A 185 -13.74 3.91 20.56
CA SER A 185 -14.88 3.64 19.66
C SER A 185 -15.78 4.85 19.42
N VAL A 186 -16.12 5.59 20.49
CA VAL A 186 -16.94 6.81 20.37
C VAL A 186 -16.16 7.98 19.75
N PRO A 187 -14.94 8.31 20.21
CA PRO A 187 -14.09 9.32 19.57
C PRO A 187 -13.89 9.13 18.06
N PHE A 188 -13.62 7.90 17.61
CA PHE A 188 -13.47 7.61 16.18
C PHE A 188 -14.77 7.82 15.42
N ALA A 189 -15.89 7.28 15.91
CA ALA A 189 -17.20 7.47 15.26
C ALA A 189 -17.58 8.96 15.11
N GLN A 190 -17.27 9.77 16.12
CA GLN A 190 -17.46 11.24 16.06
C GLN A 190 -16.56 11.88 14.99
N SER A 191 -15.31 11.43 14.89
CA SER A 191 -14.35 11.93 13.92
C SER A 191 -14.72 11.57 12.47
N PHE A 192 -15.18 10.33 12.24
CA PHE A 192 -15.68 9.90 10.94
C PHE A 192 -16.93 10.69 10.54
N ALA A 193 -17.89 10.86 11.45
CA ALA A 193 -19.08 11.68 11.19
C ALA A 193 -18.72 13.15 10.87
N ALA A 194 -17.77 13.73 11.59
CA ALA A 194 -17.28 15.09 11.31
C ALA A 194 -16.66 15.19 9.91
N ALA A 195 -15.82 14.21 9.53
CA ALA A 195 -15.23 14.16 8.19
C ALA A 195 -16.30 14.08 7.10
N LYS A 196 -17.29 13.20 7.26
CA LYS A 196 -18.41 13.07 6.30
C LYS A 196 -19.25 14.34 6.22
N ALA A 197 -19.54 14.99 7.35
CA ALA A 197 -20.27 16.25 7.37
C ALA A 197 -19.51 17.38 6.65
N ALA A 198 -18.17 17.35 6.66
CA ALA A 198 -17.31 18.25 5.91
C ALA A 198 -17.11 17.85 4.44
N GLY A 199 -17.78 16.80 3.95
CA GLY A 199 -17.67 16.33 2.57
C GLY A 199 -16.41 15.51 2.27
N LEU A 200 -15.64 15.13 3.29
CA LEU A 200 -14.46 14.28 3.15
C LEU A 200 -14.87 12.81 3.11
N LYS A 201 -14.17 12.00 2.33
CA LYS A 201 -14.24 10.53 2.39
C LYS A 201 -13.47 10.01 3.61
N VAL A 202 -13.88 8.87 4.13
CA VAL A 202 -13.25 8.19 5.27
C VAL A 202 -12.75 6.81 4.82
N LEU A 203 -11.44 6.61 4.91
CA LEU A 203 -10.79 5.30 4.78
C LEU A 203 -10.23 4.95 6.14
N VAL A 204 -10.49 3.74 6.63
CA VAL A 204 -9.90 3.22 7.86
C VAL A 204 -9.07 2.00 7.51
N THR A 205 -7.81 1.96 7.95
CA THR A 205 -6.97 0.78 7.89
C THR A 205 -6.58 0.34 9.29
N VAL A 206 -6.34 -0.96 9.43
CA VAL A 206 -5.96 -1.62 10.67
C VAL A 206 -4.95 -2.70 10.37
N SER A 207 -4.05 -2.98 11.32
CA SER A 207 -3.07 -4.06 11.20
C SER A 207 -3.79 -5.41 11.12
N HIS A 208 -3.47 -6.28 10.16
CA HIS A 208 -4.17 -7.57 10.01
C HIS A 208 -5.71 -7.42 10.05
N SER A 209 -6.39 -8.15 10.94
CA SER A 209 -7.84 -8.07 11.11
C SER A 209 -8.30 -7.00 12.10
N GLY A 210 -7.40 -6.33 12.83
CA GLY A 210 -7.69 -5.29 13.81
C GLY A 210 -6.43 -4.67 14.43
N PRO A 211 -6.49 -3.45 15.02
CA PRO A 211 -5.31 -2.76 15.52
C PRO A 211 -4.55 -3.57 16.58
N TYR A 212 -3.21 -3.67 16.46
CA TYR A 212 -2.41 -4.46 17.42
C TYR A 212 -2.15 -3.71 18.74
N GLY A 213 -2.12 -2.39 18.72
CA GLY A 213 -1.70 -1.54 19.84
C GLY A 213 -2.84 -0.88 20.60
N ILE A 214 -4.06 -1.43 20.53
CA ILE A 214 -5.26 -0.94 21.22
C ILE A 214 -5.84 -2.06 22.08
N ALA A 215 -5.95 -1.83 23.39
CA ALA A 215 -6.30 -2.89 24.35
C ALA A 215 -7.71 -3.47 24.15
N ASP A 216 -8.67 -2.65 23.72
CA ASP A 216 -10.06 -3.01 23.44
C ASP A 216 -10.36 -3.06 21.92
N ALA A 217 -9.35 -3.43 21.12
CA ALA A 217 -9.44 -3.49 19.66
C ALA A 217 -10.64 -4.29 19.12
N ALA A 218 -11.06 -5.37 19.79
CA ALA A 218 -12.25 -6.13 19.40
C ALA A 218 -13.53 -5.27 19.43
N GLN A 219 -13.74 -4.54 20.53
CA GLN A 219 -14.88 -3.64 20.71
C GLN A 219 -14.78 -2.43 19.75
N LEU A 220 -13.56 -1.95 19.49
CA LEU A 220 -13.34 -0.90 18.49
C LEU A 220 -13.77 -1.36 17.09
N MET A 221 -13.36 -2.57 16.69
CA MET A 221 -13.71 -3.14 15.38
C MET A 221 -15.22 -3.41 15.23
N GLU A 222 -15.93 -3.83 16.29
CA GLU A 222 -17.39 -3.92 16.27
C GLU A 222 -18.04 -2.57 15.87
N GLY A 223 -17.50 -1.46 16.38
CA GLY A 223 -17.89 -0.11 15.98
C GLY A 223 -17.60 0.16 14.50
N PHE A 224 -16.38 -0.12 14.04
CA PHE A 224 -15.98 0.13 12.64
C PHE A 224 -16.82 -0.65 11.63
N PHE A 225 -17.18 -1.90 11.93
CA PHE A 225 -18.05 -2.67 11.02
C PHE A 225 -19.44 -2.03 10.85
N GLN A 226 -19.95 -1.38 11.90
CA GLN A 226 -21.30 -0.82 11.92
C GLN A 226 -21.37 0.67 11.59
N ASP A 227 -20.23 1.34 11.43
CA ASP A 227 -20.19 2.78 11.14
C ASP A 227 -20.44 3.03 9.64
N GLY A 228 -21.56 3.69 9.33
CA GLY A 228 -21.94 4.07 7.97
C GLY A 228 -21.16 5.26 7.40
N ASN A 229 -20.31 5.90 8.21
CA ASN A 229 -19.47 7.01 7.78
C ASN A 229 -18.16 6.53 7.14
N ILE A 230 -17.77 5.27 7.33
CA ILE A 230 -16.57 4.71 6.73
C ILE A 230 -16.88 4.32 5.27
N ASP A 231 -16.24 4.97 4.30
CA ASP A 231 -16.37 4.60 2.89
C ASP A 231 -15.61 3.29 2.62
N PHE A 232 -14.40 3.18 3.19
CA PHE A 232 -13.49 2.08 2.96
C PHE A 232 -12.91 1.53 4.26
N LEU A 233 -13.03 0.22 4.46
CA LEU A 233 -12.32 -0.50 5.52
C LEU A 233 -11.23 -1.38 4.88
N SER A 234 -9.98 -1.15 5.26
CA SER A 234 -8.80 -1.68 4.60
C SER A 234 -7.92 -2.46 5.59
N PRO A 235 -8.21 -3.74 5.86
CA PRO A 235 -7.32 -4.58 6.68
C PRO A 235 -5.98 -4.79 5.98
N GLN A 236 -4.87 -4.73 6.73
CA GLN A 236 -3.53 -4.95 6.20
C GLN A 236 -3.22 -6.44 6.13
N LEU A 237 -3.04 -7.00 4.94
CA LEU A 237 -2.64 -8.39 4.72
C LEU A 237 -1.11 -8.54 4.72
N TYR A 238 -0.43 -7.83 5.62
CA TYR A 238 1.02 -7.84 5.79
C TYR A 238 1.40 -7.40 7.21
N THR A 239 2.57 -7.82 7.69
CA THR A 239 3.15 -7.39 8.97
C THR A 239 4.14 -6.25 8.76
N SER A 240 5.06 -6.41 7.82
CA SER A 240 6.21 -5.52 7.57
C SER A 240 6.08 -4.76 6.24
N GLY A 241 5.16 -5.19 5.39
CA GLY A 241 5.03 -4.67 4.04
C GLY A 241 6.16 -5.14 3.12
N SER A 242 6.85 -6.23 3.44
CA SER A 242 7.91 -6.84 2.63
C SER A 242 7.58 -8.29 2.24
N GLU A 243 6.41 -8.78 2.63
CA GLU A 243 5.93 -10.13 2.42
C GLU A 243 5.70 -10.39 0.92
N THR A 244 5.97 -11.63 0.51
CA THR A 244 5.75 -12.10 -0.87
C THR A 244 4.41 -12.81 -1.06
N ALA A 245 3.63 -12.93 0.01
CA ALA A 245 2.28 -13.48 0.05
C ALA A 245 1.44 -12.69 1.07
N ASN A 246 0.11 -12.77 0.95
CA ASN A 246 -0.78 -12.18 1.95
C ASN A 246 -0.58 -12.85 3.31
N ASP A 247 -0.49 -12.04 4.34
CA ASP A 247 -0.46 -12.47 5.74
C ASP A 247 -1.88 -12.49 6.31
N TRP A 248 -2.31 -13.68 6.72
CA TRP A 248 -3.67 -13.98 7.17
C TRP A 248 -3.82 -14.01 8.68
N ALA A 249 -2.80 -13.55 9.43
CA ALA A 249 -2.89 -13.42 10.87
C ALA A 249 -4.12 -12.61 11.29
N THR A 250 -4.64 -12.91 12.48
CA THR A 250 -5.78 -12.20 13.07
C THR A 250 -5.35 -11.52 14.35
N THR A 251 -5.87 -10.32 14.60
CA THR A 251 -5.58 -9.53 15.79
C THR A 251 -6.79 -9.47 16.72
N ALA A 252 -6.52 -9.49 18.03
CA ALA A 252 -7.52 -9.24 19.08
C ALA A 252 -8.82 -10.06 18.97
N GLY A 253 -8.77 -11.27 18.41
CA GLY A 253 -9.95 -12.13 18.23
C GLY A 253 -10.90 -11.70 17.10
N VAL A 254 -10.56 -10.68 16.32
CA VAL A 254 -11.34 -10.23 15.17
C VAL A 254 -11.10 -11.18 14.00
N THR A 255 -12.17 -11.75 13.46
CA THR A 255 -12.08 -12.77 12.40
C THR A 255 -12.29 -12.17 11.01
N TRP A 256 -11.81 -12.84 9.97
CA TRP A 256 -12.09 -12.44 8.58
C TRP A 256 -13.59 -12.49 8.25
N GLN A 257 -14.35 -13.40 8.86
CA GLN A 257 -15.81 -13.48 8.70
C GLN A 257 -16.52 -12.25 9.24
N SER A 258 -15.99 -11.60 10.28
CA SER A 258 -16.55 -10.37 10.84
C SER A 258 -16.61 -9.23 9.82
N TYR A 259 -15.64 -9.17 8.88
CA TYR A 259 -15.62 -8.18 7.80
C TYR A 259 -16.80 -8.33 6.82
N GLY A 260 -17.43 -9.50 6.74
CA GLY A 260 -18.62 -9.73 5.91
C GLY A 260 -19.84 -8.95 6.41
N THR A 261 -19.79 -8.44 7.65
CA THR A 261 -20.83 -7.61 8.26
C THR A 261 -20.59 -6.11 8.12
N ALA A 262 -19.44 -5.71 7.55
CA ALA A 262 -19.05 -4.33 7.43
C ALA A 262 -19.99 -3.57 6.48
N LYS A 263 -20.44 -2.37 6.90
CA LYS A 263 -21.17 -1.45 6.01
C LYS A 263 -20.25 -0.79 4.98
N ALA A 264 -18.99 -0.56 5.37
CA ALA A 264 -17.96 0.00 4.51
C ALA A 264 -17.59 -0.98 3.39
N ALA A 265 -17.14 -0.46 2.25
CA ALA A 265 -16.55 -1.29 1.21
C ALA A 265 -15.19 -1.83 1.69
N VAL A 266 -14.99 -3.14 1.64
CA VAL A 266 -13.72 -3.76 2.05
C VAL A 266 -12.71 -3.69 0.90
N ILE A 267 -11.59 -3.00 1.14
CA ILE A 267 -10.48 -2.85 0.18
C ILE A 267 -9.15 -3.20 0.85
N PRO A 268 -8.74 -4.47 0.95
CA PRO A 268 -7.56 -4.87 1.72
C PRO A 268 -6.30 -4.11 1.31
N SER A 269 -5.50 -3.75 2.30
CA SER A 269 -4.14 -3.26 2.10
C SER A 269 -3.23 -4.47 1.84
N ILE A 270 -2.48 -4.45 0.74
CA ILE A 270 -1.61 -5.56 0.29
C ILE A 270 -0.22 -5.03 -0.05
N VAL A 271 0.80 -5.89 -0.04
CA VAL A 271 2.17 -5.44 -0.33
C VAL A 271 2.30 -4.94 -1.76
N THR A 272 1.86 -5.74 -2.74
CA THR A 272 1.87 -5.41 -4.17
C THR A 272 0.56 -5.82 -4.85
N ALA A 273 0.24 -5.22 -5.99
CA ALA A 273 -1.00 -5.48 -6.72
C ALA A 273 -1.19 -6.94 -7.16
N SER A 274 -0.11 -7.71 -7.31
CA SER A 274 -0.17 -9.13 -7.70
C SER A 274 -0.84 -10.00 -6.63
N LEU A 275 -0.85 -9.56 -5.37
CA LEU A 275 -1.44 -10.30 -4.26
C LEU A 275 -2.96 -10.16 -4.17
N TYR A 276 -3.58 -9.30 -4.98
CA TYR A 276 -5.02 -9.04 -4.90
C TYR A 276 -5.87 -10.24 -5.33
N ALA A 277 -5.41 -11.04 -6.30
CA ALA A 277 -6.17 -12.21 -6.76
C ALA A 277 -6.36 -13.24 -5.63
N ASP A 278 -5.30 -13.47 -4.85
CA ASP A 278 -5.34 -14.30 -3.64
C ASP A 278 -6.24 -13.67 -2.57
N ALA A 279 -6.03 -12.38 -2.28
CA ALA A 279 -6.80 -11.66 -1.28
C ALA A 279 -8.31 -11.75 -1.54
N LYS A 280 -8.73 -11.50 -2.79
CA LYS A 280 -10.13 -11.61 -3.22
C LYS A 280 -10.69 -13.02 -3.05
N THR A 281 -9.89 -14.04 -3.34
CA THR A 281 -10.33 -15.44 -3.27
C THR A 281 -10.54 -15.88 -1.82
N VAL A 282 -9.56 -15.61 -0.95
CA VAL A 282 -9.60 -16.04 0.45
C VAL A 282 -10.64 -15.24 1.24
N LEU A 283 -10.74 -13.93 1.04
CA LEU A 283 -11.78 -13.11 1.70
C LEU A 283 -13.20 -13.50 1.27
N ALA A 284 -13.41 -13.91 0.01
CA ALA A 284 -14.70 -14.43 -0.43
C ALA A 284 -15.09 -15.73 0.29
N GLN A 285 -14.13 -16.60 0.64
CA GLN A 285 -14.39 -17.81 1.43
C GLN A 285 -14.82 -17.47 2.87
N ALA A 286 -14.38 -16.32 3.40
CA ALA A 286 -14.84 -15.77 4.67
C ALA A 286 -16.17 -14.98 4.55
N GLY A 287 -16.81 -14.96 3.38
CA GLY A 287 -18.05 -14.20 3.16
C GLY A 287 -17.86 -12.71 2.92
N VAL A 288 -16.64 -12.27 2.59
CA VAL A 288 -16.29 -10.87 2.36
C VAL A 288 -16.14 -10.61 0.86
N THR A 289 -16.96 -9.71 0.32
CA THR A 289 -16.79 -9.25 -1.06
C THR A 289 -15.90 -8.01 -1.10
N THR A 290 -14.69 -8.15 -1.66
CA THR A 290 -13.76 -7.02 -1.81
C THR A 290 -14.12 -6.14 -3.01
N GLN A 291 -13.87 -4.83 -2.87
CA GLN A 291 -14.17 -3.83 -3.92
C GLN A 291 -12.91 -3.17 -4.48
N GLY A 292 -11.73 -3.72 -4.21
CA GLY A 292 -10.45 -3.11 -4.56
C GLY A 292 -9.36 -3.42 -3.55
N TYR A 293 -8.27 -2.69 -3.62
CA TYR A 293 -7.12 -2.84 -2.72
C TYR A 293 -6.34 -1.54 -2.59
N VAL A 294 -5.46 -1.48 -1.59
CA VAL A 294 -4.46 -0.41 -1.42
C VAL A 294 -3.08 -1.04 -1.35
N VAL A 295 -2.14 -0.62 -2.19
CA VAL A 295 -0.77 -1.17 -2.15
C VAL A 295 0.14 -0.38 -1.23
N TRP A 296 0.93 -1.08 -0.42
CA TRP A 296 1.97 -0.48 0.42
C TRP A 296 3.26 -0.18 -0.37
N ASN A 297 3.68 -1.11 -1.22
CA ASN A 297 4.85 -0.94 -2.07
C ASN A 297 4.44 -0.83 -3.54
N CYS A 298 4.91 0.24 -4.18
CA CYS A 298 4.81 0.49 -5.61
C CYS A 298 5.96 1.40 -6.08
#